data_AF-A0A1X9RPP3-F1
#
_entry.id   AF-A0A1X9RPP3-F1
#
_cell.length_a   1.000
_cell.length_b   1.000
_cell.length_c   1.000
_cell.angle_alpha   90.00
_cell.angle_beta   90.00
_cell.angle_gamma   90.00
#
_symmetry.space_group_name_H-M   'P 1'
#
loop_
_entity.id
_entity.type
_entity.pdbx_description
1 polymer ?
#
loop_
_entity_poly.entity_id
_entity_poly.type
_entity_poly.pdbx_seq_one_letter_code
_entity_poly.pdbx_strand_id
1 'polypeptide(L)'
;MKYLTRYYSQFNNNIEFINRKIKKLKKNFLSFLLFFFLGFFIGNLFGTFVEYIKFINVSNSLLILLLILSNEFINFCVYSKKKPIYKLKLYNFLNAFKIGTLLGFFVDSYKVGS
;
A
#
# COMPACT_ATOMS: atom_id res chain seq x y z
N MET A 1 11.79 -25.67 -38.66
CA MET A 1 11.28 -26.17 -37.36
C MET A 1 12.07 -25.69 -36.12
N LYS A 2 13.40 -25.57 -36.14
CA LYS A 2 14.23 -25.18 -34.96
C LYS A 2 13.94 -23.79 -34.36
N TYR A 3 13.45 -22.84 -35.16
CA TYR A 3 13.09 -21.49 -34.69
C TYR A 3 11.77 -21.47 -33.93
N LEU A 4 10.76 -22.22 -34.40
CA LEU A 4 9.46 -22.37 -33.72
C LEU A 4 9.62 -22.98 -32.32
N THR A 5 10.50 -23.97 -32.17
CA THR A 5 10.77 -24.58 -30.85
C THR A 5 11.46 -23.61 -29.87
N ARG A 6 12.34 -22.72 -30.36
CA ARG A 6 12.97 -21.67 -29.53
C ARG A 6 11.97 -20.60 -29.07
N TYR A 7 11.10 -20.15 -29.97
CA TYR A 7 10.02 -19.22 -29.60
C TYR A 7 9.08 -19.84 -28.57
N TYR A 8 8.70 -21.10 -28.77
CA TYR A 8 7.86 -21.83 -27.82
C TYR A 8 8.54 -21.98 -26.45
N SER A 9 9.84 -22.30 -26.41
CA SER A 9 10.57 -22.39 -25.14
C SER A 9 10.67 -21.04 -24.41
N GLN A 10 10.88 -19.94 -25.15
CA GLN A 10 10.95 -18.61 -24.55
C GLN A 10 9.60 -18.18 -23.97
N PHE A 11 8.51 -18.48 -24.67
CA PHE A 11 7.16 -18.21 -24.20
C PHE A 11 6.83 -19.03 -22.96
N ASN A 12 7.19 -20.31 -22.95
CA ASN A 12 6.95 -21.18 -21.79
C ASN A 12 7.76 -20.74 -20.56
N ASN A 13 9.01 -20.29 -20.74
CA ASN A 13 9.81 -19.71 -19.67
C ASN A 13 9.16 -18.44 -19.08
N ASN A 14 8.58 -17.59 -19.92
CA ASN A 14 7.85 -16.40 -19.47
C ASN A 14 6.58 -16.79 -18.68
N ILE A 15 5.82 -17.78 -19.14
CA ILE A 15 4.66 -18.30 -18.42
C ILE A 15 5.07 -18.86 -17.06
N GLU A 16 6.15 -19.66 -17.00
CA GLU A 16 6.66 -20.19 -15.74
C GLU A 16 7.09 -19.07 -14.78
N PHE A 17 7.74 -18.03 -15.29
CA PHE A 17 8.11 -16.87 -14.49
C PHE A 17 6.89 -16.14 -13.92
N ILE A 18 5.84 -15.95 -14.72
CA ILE A 18 4.56 -15.37 -14.29
C ILE A 18 3.92 -16.26 -13.22
N ASN A 19 3.85 -17.57 -13.44
CA ASN A 19 3.27 -18.53 -12.49
C ASN A 19 4.01 -18.52 -11.15
N ARG A 20 5.34 -18.42 -11.15
CA ARG A 20 6.15 -18.27 -9.93
C ARG A 20 5.82 -16.98 -9.18
N LYS A 21 5.58 -15.86 -9.88
CA LYS A 21 5.16 -14.59 -9.27
C LYS A 21 3.74 -14.67 -8.69
N ILE A 22 2.78 -15.22 -9.43
CA ILE A 22 1.40 -15.41 -8.98
C ILE A 22 1.36 -16.29 -7.72
N LYS A 23 2.13 -17.39 -7.68
CA LYS A 23 2.20 -18.28 -6.51
C LYS A 23 2.75 -17.55 -5.27
N LYS A 24 3.75 -16.68 -5.44
CA LYS A 24 4.27 -15.83 -4.35
C LYS A 24 3.24 -14.80 -3.87
N LEU A 25 2.51 -14.16 -4.80
CA LEU A 25 1.44 -13.22 -4.46
C LEU A 25 0.32 -13.91 -3.69
N LYS A 26 -0.18 -15.05 -4.18
CA LYS A 26 -1.28 -15.81 -3.56
C LYS A 26 -1.00 -16.16 -2.10
N LYS A 27 0.25 -16.49 -1.76
CA LYS A 27 0.64 -16.83 -0.38
C LYS A 27 0.43 -15.68 0.62
N ASN A 28 0.68 -14.44 0.22
CA ASN A 28 0.60 -13.28 1.11
C ASN A 28 -0.64 -12.41 0.84
N PHE A 29 -1.47 -12.79 -0.14
CA PHE A 29 -2.60 -11.98 -0.62
C PHE A 29 -3.60 -11.70 0.49
N LEU A 30 -4.00 -12.72 1.26
CA LEU A 30 -5.00 -12.55 2.32
C LEU A 30 -4.52 -11.56 3.39
N SER A 31 -3.29 -11.71 3.87
CA SER A 31 -2.71 -10.79 4.86
C SER A 31 -2.60 -9.37 4.30
N PHE A 32 -2.16 -9.22 3.04
CA PHE A 32 -2.12 -7.92 2.38
C PHE A 32 -3.51 -7.26 2.33
N LEU A 33 -4.53 -8.03 1.94
CA LEU A 33 -5.92 -7.57 1.82
C LEU A 33 -6.49 -7.13 3.18
N LEU A 34 -6.19 -7.87 4.25
CA LEU A 34 -6.60 -7.52 5.61
C LEU A 34 -5.99 -6.18 6.07
N PHE A 35 -4.68 -6.00 5.90
CA PHE A 35 -4.02 -4.74 6.27
C PHE A 35 -4.49 -3.57 5.40
N PHE A 36 -4.75 -3.82 4.11
CA PHE A 36 -5.34 -2.85 3.21
C PHE A 36 -6.73 -2.39 3.71
N PHE A 37 -7.62 -3.34 4.04
CA PHE A 37 -8.96 -3.00 4.52
C PHE A 37 -8.95 -2.33 5.90
N LEU A 38 -8.04 -2.74 6.80
CA LEU A 38 -7.83 -2.04 8.07
C LEU A 38 -7.40 -0.59 7.86
N GLY A 39 -6.46 -0.36 6.93
CA GLY A 39 -6.04 0.99 6.55
C GLY A 39 -7.19 1.80 5.96
N PHE A 40 -7.97 1.20 5.05
CA PHE A 40 -9.13 1.85 4.44
C PHE A 40 -10.19 2.24 5.48
N PHE A 41 -10.49 1.34 6.42
CA PHE A 41 -11.42 1.60 7.51
C PHE A 41 -10.98 2.79 8.37
N ILE A 42 -9.69 2.83 8.76
CA ILE A 42 -9.14 3.96 9.54
C ILE A 42 -9.13 5.25 8.72
N GLY A 43 -8.82 5.16 7.42
CA GLY A 43 -8.89 6.30 6.51
C GLY A 43 -10.28 6.93 6.46
N ASN A 44 -11.34 6.12 6.40
CA ASN A 44 -12.71 6.63 6.42
C ASN A 44 -13.15 7.19 7.78
N LEU A 45 -12.55 6.75 8.89
CA LEU A 45 -12.80 7.35 10.20
C LEU A 45 -12.12 8.72 10.37
N PHE A 46 -11.18 9.07 9.49
CA PHE A 46 -10.38 10.27 9.66
C PHE A 46 -11.17 11.57 9.61
N GLY A 47 -12.21 11.67 8.78
CA GLY A 47 -13.11 12.84 8.78
C GLY A 47 -13.64 13.16 10.18
N THR A 48 -14.01 12.14 10.95
CA THR A 48 -14.47 12.32 12.34
C THR A 48 -13.35 12.81 13.26
N PHE A 49 -12.12 12.30 13.11
CA PHE A 49 -10.97 12.77 13.89
C PHE A 49 -10.56 14.20 13.53
N VAL A 50 -10.69 14.62 12.27
CA VAL A 50 -10.36 15.98 11.84
C VAL A 50 -11.25 17.01 12.54
N GLU A 51 -12.53 16.72 12.74
CA GLU A 51 -13.43 17.59 13.51
C GLU A 51 -12.98 17.72 14.97
N TYR A 52 -12.58 16.63 15.63
CA TYR A 52 -11.98 16.68 16.97
C TYR A 52 -10.65 17.45 17.01
N ILE A 53 -9.81 17.34 15.98
CA ILE A 53 -8.52 18.03 15.91
C ILE A 53 -8.72 19.55 15.71
N LYS A 54 -9.75 19.95 14.98
CA LYS A 54 -10.15 21.37 14.85
C LYS A 54 -10.58 21.96 16.19
N PHE A 55 -11.23 21.18 17.06
CA PHE A 55 -11.56 21.63 18.42
C PHE A 55 -10.30 21.99 19.25
N ILE A 56 -9.16 21.34 18.96
CA ILE A 56 -7.86 21.62 19.59
C ILE A 56 -7.13 22.82 18.92
N ASN A 57 -7.79 23.53 18.00
CA ASN A 57 -7.24 24.67 17.24
C ASN A 57 -6.02 24.34 16.36
N VAL A 58 -5.85 23.09 15.95
CA VAL A 58 -4.80 22.73 14.98
C VAL A 58 -5.22 23.18 13.57
N SER A 59 -4.32 23.88 12.88
CA SER A 59 -4.58 24.34 11.50
C SER A 59 -4.61 23.17 10.51
N ASN A 60 -5.47 23.26 9.50
CA ASN A 60 -5.56 22.25 8.43
C ASN A 60 -4.22 22.07 7.67
N SER A 61 -3.41 23.13 7.57
CA SER A 61 -2.09 23.08 6.93
C SER A 61 -1.10 22.21 7.72
N LEU A 62 -1.13 22.26 9.05
CA LEU A 62 -0.33 21.39 9.90
C LEU A 62 -0.78 19.92 9.78
N LEU A 63 -2.08 19.68 9.68
CA LEU A 63 -2.64 18.34 9.42
C LEU A 63 -2.12 17.76 8.11
N ILE A 64 -2.19 18.52 7.01
CA ILE A 64 -1.71 18.08 5.69
C ILE A 64 -0.19 17.83 5.73
N LEU A 65 0.58 18.70 6.39
CA LEU A 65 2.01 18.55 6.53
C LEU A 65 2.36 17.26 7.31
N LEU A 66 1.64 16.97 8.39
CA LEU A 66 1.82 15.74 9.18
C LEU A 66 1.46 14.49 8.37
N LEU A 67 0.42 14.55 7.54
CA LEU A 67 0.08 13.49 6.60
C LEU A 67 1.20 13.24 5.58
N ILE A 68 1.77 14.29 4.98
CA ILE A 68 2.88 14.17 4.03
C ILE A 68 4.11 13.56 4.71
N LEU A 69 4.50 14.06 5.89
CA LEU A 69 5.65 13.55 6.64
C LEU A 69 5.46 12.08 7.05
N SER A 70 4.25 11.68 7.48
CA SER A 70 3.97 10.28 7.81
C SER A 70 4.12 9.37 6.57
N ASN A 71 3.68 9.84 5.40
CA ASN A 71 3.82 9.10 4.14
C ASN A 71 5.27 8.96 3.71
N GLU A 72 6.07 10.01 3.86
CA GLU A 72 7.49 10.02 3.57
C GLU A 72 8.26 9.11 4.53
N PHE A 73 7.93 9.16 5.83
CA PHE A 73 8.50 8.27 6.83
C PHE A 73 8.24 6.80 6.51
N ILE A 74 7.00 6.43 6.17
CA ILE A 74 6.66 5.05 5.76
C ILE A 74 7.44 4.67 4.48
N ASN A 75 7.55 5.57 3.51
CA ASN A 75 8.33 5.30 2.28
C ASN A 75 9.80 5.07 2.59
N PHE A 76 10.42 5.89 3.43
CA PHE A 76 11.78 5.68 3.90
C PHE A 76 11.93 4.31 4.59
N CYS A 77 10.98 3.98 5.47
CA CYS A 77 10.89 2.70 6.15
C CYS A 77 10.66 1.51 5.21
N VAL A 78 10.08 1.67 4.02
CA VAL A 78 9.91 0.61 3.02
C VAL A 78 11.17 0.47 2.15
N TYR A 79 11.71 1.58 1.65
CA TYR A 79 12.79 1.57 0.63
C TYR A 79 14.23 1.63 1.18
N SER A 80 14.43 1.80 2.49
CA SER A 80 15.78 1.72 3.07
C SER A 80 16.51 0.39 2.75
N LYS A 81 17.77 0.51 2.27
CA LYS A 81 18.55 -0.48 1.51
C LYS A 81 19.07 -1.70 2.29
N LYS A 82 19.23 -1.62 3.61
CA LYS A 82 19.78 -2.70 4.46
C LYS A 82 18.79 -3.08 5.54
N LYS A 83 18.02 -4.15 5.33
CA LYS A 83 17.03 -4.61 6.30
C LYS A 83 17.05 -6.13 6.47
N PRO A 84 16.89 -6.62 7.70
CA PRO A 84 16.71 -8.03 7.94
C PRO A 84 15.33 -8.50 7.40
N ILE A 85 15.26 -9.76 6.95
CA ILE A 85 14.13 -10.35 6.22
C ILE A 85 12.79 -10.22 6.99
N TYR A 86 12.82 -10.31 8.32
CA TYR A 86 11.60 -10.18 9.15
C TYR A 86 11.00 -8.77 9.13
N LYS A 87 11.85 -7.71 9.12
CA LYS A 87 11.38 -6.32 9.00
C LYS A 87 10.77 -6.07 7.63
N LEU A 88 11.23 -6.78 6.59
CA LEU A 88 10.74 -6.63 5.23
C LEU A 88 9.25 -6.99 5.10
N LYS A 89 8.79 -8.04 5.78
CA LYS A 89 7.35 -8.38 5.84
C LYS A 89 6.53 -7.31 6.55
N LEU A 90 7.01 -6.83 7.71
CA LEU A 90 6.33 -5.79 8.47
C LEU A 90 6.18 -4.50 7.65
N TYR A 91 7.24 -4.08 6.96
CA TYR A 91 7.18 -2.89 6.10
C TYR A 91 6.25 -3.07 4.91
N ASN A 92 6.14 -4.28 4.33
CA ASN A 92 5.15 -4.54 3.30
C ASN A 92 3.71 -4.43 3.83
N PHE A 93 3.45 -4.84 5.07
CA PHE A 93 2.14 -4.65 5.71
C PHE A 93 1.86 -3.19 6.04
N LEU A 94 2.85 -2.44 6.54
CA LEU A 94 2.73 -0.99 6.74
C LEU A 94 2.47 -0.26 5.42
N ASN A 95 3.07 -0.73 4.31
CA ASN A 95 2.79 -0.18 2.99
C ASN A 95 1.37 -0.48 2.52
N ALA A 96 0.89 -1.72 2.72
CA ALA A 96 -0.50 -2.09 2.41
C ALA A 96 -1.50 -1.26 3.20
N PHE A 97 -1.24 -1.07 4.49
CA PHE A 97 -2.01 -0.23 5.39
C PHE A 97 -2.04 1.24 4.91
N LYS A 98 -0.87 1.80 4.60
CA LYS A 98 -0.73 3.16 4.04
C LYS A 98 -1.55 3.36 2.77
N ILE A 99 -1.51 2.40 1.84
CA ILE A 99 -2.30 2.47 0.61
C ILE A 99 -3.80 2.48 0.94
N GLY A 100 -4.23 1.62 1.86
CA GLY A 100 -5.60 1.61 2.36
C GLY A 100 -6.02 2.95 2.95
N THR A 101 -5.23 3.52 3.86
CA THR A 101 -5.54 4.82 4.49
C THR A 101 -5.65 5.95 3.49
N LEU A 102 -4.73 6.00 2.50
CA LEU A 102 -4.76 7.02 1.44
C LEU A 102 -6.02 6.91 0.57
N LEU A 103 -6.44 5.69 0.25
CA LEU A 103 -7.70 5.47 -0.47
C LEU A 103 -8.90 5.88 0.36
N GLY A 104 -8.89 5.63 1.68
CA GLY A 104 -9.94 6.09 2.58
C GLY A 104 -10.06 7.62 2.59
N PHE A 105 -8.93 8.34 2.75
CA PHE A 105 -8.93 9.80 2.65
C PHE A 105 -9.43 10.30 1.30
N PHE A 106 -9.05 9.64 0.21
CA PHE A 106 -9.51 9.98 -1.12
C PHE A 106 -11.03 9.85 -1.23
N VAL A 107 -11.60 8.72 -0.80
CA VAL A 107 -13.05 8.48 -0.82
C VAL A 107 -13.80 9.49 0.05
N ASP A 108 -13.31 9.77 1.26
CA ASP A 108 -13.95 10.71 2.18
C ASP A 108 -13.89 12.14 1.62
N SER A 109 -12.76 12.55 1.04
CA SER A 109 -12.63 13.85 0.38
C SER A 109 -13.55 14.00 -0.83
N TYR A 110 -13.78 12.92 -1.59
CA TYR A 110 -14.71 12.91 -2.72
C TYR A 110 -16.16 13.09 -2.27
N LYS A 111 -16.54 12.48 -1.13
CA LYS A 111 -17.90 12.59 -0.57
C LYS A 111 -18.27 14.01 -0.15
N VAL A 112 -17.31 14.79 0.35
CA VAL A 112 -17.56 16.15 0.84
C VAL A 112 -17.47 17.20 -0.30
N GLY A 113 -16.88 16.83 -1.44
CA GLY A 113 -16.69 17.71 -2.60
C GLY A 113 -17.73 17.58 -3.72
N SER A 114 -18.69 16.65 -3.61
CA SER A 114 -19.85 16.50 -4.52
C SER A 114 -21.09 17.17 -3.94
#